data_AF-A0A858U7L9-F1
#
_entry.id   AF-A0A858U7L9-F1
#
_cell.length_a   1.000
_cell.length_b   1.000
_cell.length_c   1.000
_cell.angle_alpha   90.00
_cell.angle_beta   90.00
_cell.angle_gamma   90.00
#
_symmetry.space_group_name_H-M   'P 1'
#
loop_
_entity.id
_entity.type
_entity.pdbx_description
1 polymer ?
#
loop_
_entity_poly.entity_id
_entity_poly.type
_entity_poly.pdbx_seq_one_letter_code
_entity_poly.pdbx_strand_id
1 'polypeptide(L)'
;MNKELKIELFDNLTIDLKIKSKDVNVNDVVLTKKEIIIGFNQIDRFVEDFIINQSNLILDKEYKFHNKDKTFNYILKILKHKKISKAHRMDRQALVQMKMNEMKYMDEITKYLLKINELKQQIEKLDEQYKQSAQVFQQKAQTELNKLKEQTYQHTQEEIAHIKKYALQDFFEEFLLVLNNLEVAANSGLNSTNSEVQAYTKGFAMLLNKIELILSNYNVTKITPLVGEIFDANVHQIFELQDADKQKDSILKVKSIGYKLHDRVIKPALVIVQK
;
A
#
# COMPACT_ATOMS: atom_id res chain seq x y z
N MET A 1 -62.35 57.02 -37.29
CA MET A 1 -62.26 55.59 -37.66
C MET A 1 -60.91 55.07 -37.20
N ASN A 2 -60.88 54.28 -36.13
CA ASN A 2 -59.62 53.69 -35.65
C ASN A 2 -59.22 52.55 -36.60
N LYS A 3 -58.02 52.63 -37.17
CA LYS A 3 -57.50 51.65 -38.12
C LYS A 3 -57.08 50.38 -37.36
N GLU A 4 -57.67 49.25 -37.70
CA GLU A 4 -57.27 47.95 -37.17
C GLU A 4 -55.84 47.62 -37.61
N LEU A 5 -55.01 47.19 -36.66
CA LEU A 5 -53.63 46.77 -36.86
C LEU A 5 -53.59 45.25 -36.99
N LYS A 6 -53.02 44.79 -38.10
CA LYS A 6 -52.55 43.40 -38.25
C LYS A 6 -51.05 43.38 -37.98
N ILE A 7 -50.67 42.94 -36.78
CA ILE A 7 -49.27 42.86 -36.34
C ILE A 7 -48.71 41.51 -36.74
N GLU A 8 -47.55 41.52 -37.37
CA GLU A 8 -46.87 40.31 -37.82
C GLU A 8 -45.49 40.21 -37.14
N LEU A 9 -44.92 39.00 -37.15
CA LEU A 9 -43.57 38.78 -36.64
C LEU A 9 -42.57 39.78 -37.28
N PHE A 10 -41.65 40.26 -36.45
CA PHE A 10 -40.60 41.25 -36.73
C PHE A 10 -41.04 42.71 -36.92
N ASP A 11 -42.33 43.04 -36.80
CA ASP A 11 -42.77 44.42 -36.75
C ASP A 11 -42.27 45.13 -35.47
N ASN A 12 -42.03 46.43 -35.56
CA ASN A 12 -41.64 47.23 -34.40
C ASN A 12 -42.89 47.78 -33.71
N LEU A 13 -42.99 47.58 -32.41
CA LEU A 13 -44.03 48.16 -31.56
C LEU A 13 -43.42 49.00 -30.45
N THR A 14 -44.13 50.05 -30.04
CA THR A 14 -43.91 50.70 -28.75
C THR A 14 -45.10 50.33 -27.87
N ILE A 15 -44.84 49.67 -26.73
CA ILE A 15 -45.91 49.17 -25.86
C ILE A 15 -45.77 49.65 -24.41
N ASP A 16 -46.90 49.77 -23.73
CA ASP A 16 -46.99 49.72 -22.28
C ASP A 16 -47.51 48.34 -21.89
N LEU A 17 -46.83 47.65 -20.97
CA LEU A 17 -47.21 46.34 -20.48
C LEU A 17 -47.13 46.32 -18.96
N LYS A 18 -48.22 45.92 -18.30
CA LYS A 18 -48.24 45.63 -16.87
C LYS A 18 -48.61 44.16 -16.69
N ILE A 19 -47.73 43.42 -16.02
CA ILE A 19 -47.95 42.03 -15.64
C ILE A 19 -48.11 42.01 -14.12
N LYS A 20 -49.25 41.53 -13.65
CA LYS A 20 -49.54 41.37 -12.23
C LYS A 20 -49.68 39.92 -11.85
N SER A 21 -48.91 39.49 -10.84
CA SER A 21 -49.09 38.16 -10.26
C SER A 21 -50.26 38.16 -9.27
N LYS A 22 -50.98 37.05 -9.16
CA LYS A 22 -51.92 36.83 -8.04
C LYS A 22 -51.22 36.35 -6.77
N ASP A 23 -49.98 35.88 -6.88
CA ASP A 23 -49.13 35.55 -5.73
C ASP A 23 -48.43 36.82 -5.24
N VAL A 24 -48.63 37.15 -3.96
CA VAL A 24 -48.10 38.36 -3.31
C VAL A 24 -46.57 38.38 -3.25
N ASN A 25 -45.92 37.21 -3.37
CA ASN A 25 -44.46 37.09 -3.32
C ASN A 25 -43.76 37.29 -4.68
N VAL A 26 -44.52 37.52 -5.76
CA VAL A 26 -43.96 37.71 -7.10
C VAL A 26 -44.13 39.16 -7.52
N ASN A 27 -43.02 39.83 -7.82
CA ASN A 27 -43.00 41.24 -8.21
C ASN A 27 -43.78 41.49 -9.52
N ASP A 28 -44.61 42.53 -9.52
CA ASP A 28 -45.27 43.05 -10.72
C ASP A 28 -44.21 43.57 -11.72
N VAL A 29 -44.40 43.28 -13.00
CA VAL A 29 -43.54 43.78 -14.08
C VAL A 29 -44.27 44.91 -14.79
N VAL A 30 -43.66 46.10 -14.82
CA VAL A 30 -44.20 47.27 -15.52
C VAL A 30 -43.19 47.77 -16.55
N LEU A 31 -43.57 47.68 -17.82
CA LEU A 31 -42.86 48.26 -18.95
C LEU A 31 -43.68 49.44 -19.47
N THR A 32 -43.05 50.60 -19.59
CA THR A 32 -43.69 51.82 -20.11
C THR A 32 -42.90 52.31 -21.33
N LYS A 33 -43.58 52.62 -22.43
CA LYS A 33 -43.03 53.07 -23.71
C LYS A 33 -41.88 52.21 -24.21
N LYS A 34 -41.96 50.90 -24.00
CA LYS A 34 -40.89 49.98 -24.40
C LYS A 34 -40.97 49.72 -25.89
N GLU A 35 -39.89 50.01 -26.61
CA GLU A 35 -39.75 49.61 -28.00
C GLU A 35 -39.35 48.13 -28.07
N ILE A 36 -40.13 47.37 -28.83
CA ILE A 36 -39.99 45.93 -28.97
C ILE A 36 -40.10 45.55 -30.44
N ILE A 37 -39.43 44.45 -30.76
CA ILE A 37 -39.52 43.75 -32.03
C ILE A 37 -40.19 42.42 -31.71
N ILE A 38 -41.38 42.20 -32.27
CA ILE A 38 -42.11 40.94 -32.13
C ILE A 38 -41.26 39.81 -32.74
N GLY A 39 -40.98 38.75 -31.98
CA GLY A 39 -40.16 37.61 -32.35
C GLY A 39 -38.67 37.73 -31.98
N PHE A 40 -38.25 38.82 -31.34
CA PHE A 40 -36.82 39.08 -31.08
C PHE A 40 -36.49 39.54 -29.66
N ASN A 41 -37.35 40.36 -29.03
CA ASN A 41 -37.14 40.78 -27.65
C ASN A 41 -37.65 39.71 -26.67
N GLN A 42 -36.95 39.52 -25.55
CA GLN A 42 -37.42 38.68 -24.45
C GLN A 42 -38.61 39.37 -23.75
N ILE A 43 -39.81 39.07 -24.23
CA ILE A 43 -41.09 39.42 -23.61
C ILE A 43 -41.78 38.12 -23.26
N ASP A 44 -42.70 38.18 -22.30
CA ASP A 44 -43.55 37.04 -21.98
C ASP A 44 -44.21 36.47 -23.26
N ARG A 45 -43.99 35.17 -23.51
CA ARG A 45 -44.51 34.44 -24.67
C ARG A 45 -46.02 34.57 -24.81
N PHE A 46 -46.77 34.66 -23.71
CA PHE A 46 -48.22 34.85 -23.75
C PHE A 46 -48.63 36.22 -24.30
N VAL A 47 -47.84 37.27 -24.02
CA VAL A 47 -48.10 38.61 -24.53
C VAL A 47 -47.81 38.66 -26.02
N GLU A 48 -46.73 38.02 -26.44
CA GLU A 48 -46.35 37.88 -27.84
C GLU A 48 -47.40 37.10 -28.65
N ASP A 49 -47.84 35.95 -28.14
CA ASP A 49 -48.90 35.14 -28.74
C ASP A 49 -50.22 35.92 -28.84
N PHE A 50 -50.56 36.71 -27.81
CA PHE A 50 -51.76 37.56 -27.83
C PHE A 50 -51.68 38.61 -28.95
N ILE A 51 -50.53 39.26 -29.11
CA ILE A 51 -50.32 40.30 -30.11
C ILE A 51 -50.41 39.73 -31.54
N ILE A 52 -49.84 38.55 -31.77
CA ILE A 52 -49.78 37.92 -33.10
C ILE A 52 -51.15 37.35 -33.51
N ASN A 53 -51.91 36.78 -32.56
CA ASN A 53 -53.16 36.08 -32.87
C ASN A 53 -54.40 37.00 -32.90
N GLN A 54 -54.28 38.26 -32.47
CA GLN A 54 -55.38 39.24 -32.52
C GLN A 54 -55.32 40.02 -33.85
N SER A 55 -56.39 39.94 -34.66
CA SER A 55 -56.45 40.58 -35.99
C SER A 55 -56.98 42.02 -35.98
N ASN A 56 -57.49 42.51 -34.85
CA ASN A 56 -58.20 43.79 -34.71
C ASN A 56 -57.64 44.66 -33.56
N LEU A 57 -56.31 44.70 -33.42
CA LEU A 57 -55.67 45.55 -32.42
C LEU A 57 -55.73 47.03 -32.82
N ILE A 58 -55.90 47.93 -31.86
CA ILE A 58 -56.06 49.37 -32.08
C ILE A 58 -55.04 50.11 -31.24
N LEU A 59 -54.42 51.15 -31.81
CA LEU A 59 -53.49 52.02 -31.10
C LEU A 59 -54.17 52.70 -29.90
N ASP A 60 -53.41 52.85 -28.83
CA ASP A 60 -53.80 53.48 -27.57
C ASP A 60 -55.01 52.84 -26.85
N LYS A 61 -55.47 51.66 -27.30
CA LYS A 61 -56.47 50.88 -26.59
C LYS A 61 -55.82 49.95 -25.58
N GLU A 62 -56.38 49.87 -24.37
CA GLU A 62 -55.96 48.93 -23.35
C GLU A 62 -56.61 47.55 -23.56
N TYR A 63 -55.78 46.51 -23.56
CA TYR A 63 -56.18 45.12 -23.65
C TYR A 63 -55.84 44.41 -22.34
N LYS A 64 -56.86 43.86 -21.69
CA LYS A 64 -56.72 43.10 -20.44
C LYS A 64 -56.94 41.63 -20.73
N PHE A 65 -55.97 40.80 -20.37
CA PHE A 65 -56.04 39.35 -20.55
C PHE A 65 -55.29 38.64 -19.42
N HIS A 66 -55.44 37.33 -19.35
CA HIS A 66 -54.77 36.49 -18.37
C HIS A 66 -54.12 35.29 -19.06
N ASN A 67 -53.11 34.70 -18.44
CA ASN A 67 -52.57 33.44 -18.93
C ASN A 67 -53.59 32.30 -18.72
N LYS A 68 -53.36 31.14 -19.35
CA LYS A 68 -54.29 29.99 -19.33
C LYS A 68 -54.69 29.57 -17.90
N ASP A 69 -53.75 29.63 -16.97
CA ASP A 69 -53.97 29.20 -15.58
C ASP A 69 -54.46 30.33 -14.65
N LYS A 70 -54.72 31.53 -15.21
CA LYS A 70 -55.18 32.74 -14.49
C LYS A 70 -54.29 33.17 -13.32
N THR A 71 -53.01 32.80 -13.32
CA THR A 71 -52.03 33.16 -12.29
C THR A 71 -51.46 34.56 -12.52
N PHE A 72 -51.40 35.01 -13.78
CA PHE A 72 -50.94 36.34 -14.18
C PHE A 72 -52.02 37.11 -14.93
N ASN A 73 -52.18 38.38 -14.59
CA ASN A 73 -53.03 39.33 -15.30
C ASN A 73 -52.16 40.31 -16.09
N TYR A 74 -52.50 40.52 -17.36
CA TYR A 74 -51.77 41.35 -18.29
C TYR A 74 -52.62 42.56 -18.70
N ILE A 75 -52.02 43.73 -18.71
CA ILE A 75 -52.60 44.95 -19.29
C ILE A 75 -51.61 45.44 -20.35
N LEU A 76 -52.00 45.35 -21.61
CA LEU A 76 -51.20 45.74 -22.77
C LEU A 76 -51.84 46.96 -23.44
N LYS A 77 -51.02 47.95 -23.77
CA LYS A 77 -51.40 49.08 -24.63
C LYS A 77 -50.35 49.26 -25.71
N ILE A 78 -50.79 49.34 -26.96
CA ILE A 78 -49.89 49.53 -28.11
C ILE A 78 -49.92 51.02 -28.48
N LEU A 79 -48.78 51.69 -28.29
CA LEU A 79 -48.64 53.13 -28.52
C LEU A 79 -48.24 53.45 -29.96
N LYS A 80 -47.45 52.57 -30.59
CA LYS A 80 -46.96 52.76 -31.96
C LYS A 80 -46.76 51.42 -32.65
N HIS A 81 -47.06 51.36 -33.95
CA HIS A 81 -46.77 50.21 -34.81
C HIS A 81 -46.09 50.68 -36.10
N LYS A 82 -44.95 50.06 -36.42
CA LYS A 82 -44.25 50.27 -37.70
C LYS A 82 -44.08 48.92 -38.39
N LYS A 83 -44.84 48.73 -39.47
CA LYS A 83 -44.76 47.55 -40.33
C LYS A 83 -43.43 47.54 -41.08
N ILE A 84 -42.74 46.40 -41.08
CA ILE A 84 -41.46 46.22 -41.77
C ILE A 84 -41.68 45.51 -43.11
N SER A 85 -40.88 45.86 -44.14
CA SER A 85 -40.99 45.25 -45.46
C SER A 85 -40.53 43.79 -45.47
N LYS A 86 -41.06 42.99 -46.40
CA LYS A 86 -40.78 41.54 -46.48
C LYS A 86 -39.28 41.21 -46.55
N ALA A 87 -38.47 42.01 -47.27
CA ALA A 87 -37.01 41.83 -47.37
C ALA A 87 -36.32 41.97 -46.00
N HIS A 88 -36.58 43.06 -45.28
CA HIS A 88 -36.01 43.31 -43.95
C HIS A 88 -36.45 42.29 -42.89
N ARG A 89 -37.60 41.60 -43.09
CA ARG A 89 -38.01 40.48 -42.22
C ARG A 89 -37.18 39.23 -42.45
N MET A 90 -36.87 38.92 -43.71
CA MET A 90 -36.01 37.78 -44.05
C MET A 90 -34.60 37.97 -43.46
N ASP A 91 -34.05 39.20 -43.54
CA ASP A 91 -32.75 39.53 -42.93
C ASP A 91 -32.76 39.36 -41.40
N ARG A 92 -33.85 39.76 -40.73
CA ARG A 92 -34.01 39.56 -39.28
C ARG A 92 -34.17 38.09 -38.90
N GLN A 93 -34.89 37.29 -39.69
CA GLN A 93 -35.00 35.84 -39.48
C GLN A 93 -33.64 35.15 -39.60
N ALA A 94 -32.84 35.51 -40.61
CA ALA A 94 -31.49 35.01 -40.77
C ALA A 94 -30.61 35.36 -39.56
N LEU A 95 -30.68 36.61 -39.07
CA LEU A 95 -29.97 37.04 -37.86
C LEU A 95 -30.39 36.27 -36.60
N VAL A 96 -31.68 35.96 -36.45
CA VAL A 96 -32.18 35.14 -35.32
C VAL A 96 -31.62 33.73 -35.41
N GLN A 97 -31.67 33.10 -36.58
CA GLN A 97 -31.14 31.76 -36.77
C GLN A 97 -29.64 31.69 -36.52
N MET A 98 -28.88 32.70 -36.96
CA MET A 98 -27.44 32.82 -36.68
C MET A 98 -27.17 32.90 -35.18
N LYS A 99 -27.87 33.78 -34.45
CA LYS A 99 -27.72 33.89 -32.98
C LYS A 99 -28.11 32.62 -32.25
N MET A 100 -29.15 31.91 -32.69
CA MET A 100 -29.54 30.62 -32.12
C MET A 100 -28.47 29.56 -32.36
N ASN A 101 -27.83 29.55 -33.54
CA ASN A 101 -26.72 28.64 -33.83
C ASN A 101 -25.48 28.98 -32.99
N GLU A 102 -25.13 30.25 -32.87
CA GLU A 102 -24.04 30.71 -31.97
C GLU A 102 -24.30 30.25 -30.53
N MET A 103 -25.53 30.41 -30.03
CA MET A 103 -25.88 29.96 -28.69
C MET A 103 -25.74 28.44 -28.51
N LYS A 104 -26.10 27.65 -29.52
CA LYS A 104 -25.89 26.18 -29.49
C LYS A 104 -24.41 25.81 -29.46
N TYR A 105 -23.58 26.46 -30.29
CA TYR A 105 -22.14 26.21 -30.27
C TYR A 105 -21.50 26.62 -28.93
N MET A 106 -21.96 27.72 -28.34
CA MET A 106 -21.48 28.16 -27.03
C MET A 106 -21.83 27.18 -25.90
N ASP A 107 -23.00 26.54 -25.95
CA ASP A 107 -23.39 25.50 -25.00
C ASP A 107 -22.53 24.23 -25.14
N GLU A 108 -22.27 23.78 -26.37
CA GLU A 108 -21.37 22.65 -26.64
C GLU A 108 -19.93 22.92 -26.17
N ILE A 109 -19.39 24.11 -26.47
CA ILE A 109 -18.05 24.54 -25.99
C ILE A 109 -18.01 24.50 -24.47
N THR A 110 -19.04 25.02 -23.79
CA THR A 110 -19.13 25.01 -22.33
C THR A 110 -19.11 23.59 -21.78
N LYS A 111 -19.85 22.67 -22.40
CA LYS A 111 -19.87 21.25 -22.03
C LYS A 111 -18.49 20.59 -22.19
N TYR A 112 -17.79 20.84 -23.30
CA TYR A 112 -16.44 20.30 -23.51
C TYR A 112 -15.42 20.89 -22.54
N LEU A 113 -15.51 22.18 -22.21
CA LEU A 113 -14.65 22.83 -21.22
C LEU A 113 -14.82 22.23 -19.82
N LEU A 114 -16.07 21.98 -19.40
CA LEU A 114 -16.35 21.27 -18.16
C LEU A 114 -15.73 19.88 -18.17
N LYS A 115 -15.87 19.14 -19.27
CA LYS A 115 -15.31 17.79 -19.36
C LYS A 115 -13.78 17.76 -19.31
N ILE A 116 -13.13 18.71 -19.99
CA ILE A 116 -11.67 18.87 -19.95
C ILE A 116 -11.21 19.17 -18.52
N ASN A 117 -11.93 20.02 -17.79
CA ASN A 117 -11.58 20.34 -16.41
C ASN A 117 -11.69 19.11 -15.49
N GLU A 118 -12.78 18.33 -15.61
CA GLU A 118 -12.93 17.06 -14.88
C GLU A 118 -11.79 16.08 -15.17
N LEU A 119 -11.45 15.89 -16.44
CA LEU A 119 -10.38 14.97 -16.84
C LEU A 119 -9.02 15.44 -16.33
N LYS A 120 -8.74 16.74 -16.34
CA LYS A 120 -7.51 17.31 -15.77
C LYS A 120 -7.42 17.03 -14.27
N GLN A 121 -8.50 17.25 -13.52
CA GLN A 121 -8.51 16.94 -12.08
C GLN A 121 -8.33 15.45 -11.80
N GLN A 122 -8.87 14.57 -12.64
CA GLN A 122 -8.66 13.12 -12.50
C GLN A 122 -7.20 12.75 -12.73
N ILE A 123 -6.57 13.27 -13.78
CA ILE A 123 -5.15 13.02 -14.10
C ILE A 123 -4.26 13.49 -12.94
N GLU A 124 -4.51 14.67 -12.38
CA GLU A 124 -3.74 15.21 -11.26
C GLU A 124 -3.84 14.31 -10.02
N LYS A 125 -5.05 13.86 -9.66
CA LYS A 125 -5.24 12.90 -8.56
C LYS A 125 -4.53 11.57 -8.80
N LEU A 126 -4.60 11.05 -10.01
CA LEU A 126 -3.92 9.80 -10.40
C LEU A 126 -2.38 9.94 -10.32
N ASP A 127 -1.84 11.08 -10.75
CA ASP A 127 -0.40 11.37 -10.69
C ASP A 127 0.08 11.49 -9.23
N GLU A 128 -0.66 12.17 -8.37
CA GLU A 128 -0.36 12.24 -6.93
C GLU A 128 -0.38 10.87 -6.26
N GLN A 129 -1.43 10.06 -6.53
CA GLN A 129 -1.54 8.70 -6.01
C GLN A 129 -0.38 7.82 -6.48
N TYR A 130 0.00 7.93 -7.76
CA TYR A 130 1.12 7.18 -8.31
C TYR A 130 2.44 7.58 -7.64
N LYS A 131 2.70 8.88 -7.46
CA LYS A 131 3.89 9.40 -6.77
C LYS A 131 3.97 8.90 -5.33
N GLN A 132 2.87 8.98 -4.58
CA GLN A 132 2.80 8.48 -3.20
C GLN A 132 3.02 6.97 -3.15
N SER A 133 2.37 6.20 -4.02
CA SER A 133 2.54 4.75 -4.08
C SER A 133 3.98 4.36 -4.43
N ALA A 134 4.60 5.04 -5.40
CA ALA A 134 5.98 4.80 -5.79
C ALA A 134 6.96 5.11 -4.65
N GLN A 135 6.76 6.21 -3.93
CA GLN A 135 7.57 6.57 -2.76
C GLN A 135 7.44 5.55 -1.63
N VAL A 136 6.22 5.14 -1.29
CA VAL A 136 5.97 4.13 -0.26
C VAL A 136 6.59 2.79 -0.65
N PHE A 137 6.45 2.38 -1.92
CA PHE A 137 7.06 1.15 -2.42
C PHE A 137 8.59 1.21 -2.31
N GLN A 138 9.20 2.32 -2.73
CA GLN A 138 10.65 2.52 -2.64
C GLN A 138 11.14 2.49 -1.18
N GLN A 139 10.43 3.16 -0.27
CA GLN A 139 10.75 3.15 1.16
C GLN A 139 10.65 1.73 1.74
N LYS A 140 9.57 0.99 1.43
CA LYS A 140 9.40 -0.40 1.87
C LYS A 140 10.52 -1.29 1.35
N ALA A 141 10.81 -1.23 0.06
CA ALA A 141 11.90 -1.99 -0.55
C ALA A 141 13.25 -1.68 0.12
N GLN A 142 13.54 -0.39 0.39
CA GLN A 142 14.76 0.00 1.08
C GLN A 142 14.83 -0.53 2.52
N THR A 143 13.72 -0.47 3.26
CA THR A 143 13.66 -1.00 4.63
C THR A 143 13.84 -2.51 4.68
N GLU A 144 13.23 -3.25 3.75
CA GLU A 144 13.38 -4.70 3.65
C GLU A 144 14.81 -5.09 3.27
N LEU A 145 15.43 -4.38 2.32
CA LEU A 145 16.83 -4.59 1.95
C LEU A 145 17.77 -4.33 3.13
N ASN A 146 17.54 -3.26 3.90
CA ASN A 146 18.36 -2.96 5.07
C ASN A 146 18.21 -4.05 6.14
N LYS A 147 16.97 -4.49 6.42
CA LYS A 147 16.71 -5.57 7.35
C LYS A 147 17.38 -6.87 6.93
N LEU A 148 17.29 -7.23 5.65
CA LEU A 148 17.93 -8.44 5.13
C LEU A 148 19.45 -8.37 5.25
N LYS A 149 20.06 -7.22 4.91
CA LYS A 149 21.51 -7.00 5.09
C LYS A 149 21.94 -7.17 6.54
N GLU A 150 21.19 -6.60 7.47
CA GLU A 150 21.51 -6.69 8.90
C GLU A 150 21.38 -8.13 9.41
N GLN A 151 20.31 -8.83 9.04
CA GLN A 151 20.11 -10.24 9.38
C GLN A 151 21.22 -11.13 8.80
N THR A 152 21.57 -10.96 7.52
CA THR A 152 22.66 -11.71 6.90
C THR A 152 23.99 -11.40 7.59
N TYR A 153 24.27 -10.13 7.89
CA TYR A 153 25.50 -9.76 8.59
C TYR A 153 25.59 -10.42 9.97
N GLN A 154 24.53 -10.34 10.79
CA GLN A 154 24.48 -10.96 12.11
C GLN A 154 24.69 -12.48 12.01
N HIS A 155 23.96 -13.15 11.12
CA HIS A 155 24.10 -14.59 10.89
C HIS A 155 25.53 -14.98 10.48
N THR A 156 26.12 -14.25 9.53
CA THR A 156 27.50 -14.51 9.10
C THR A 156 28.50 -14.29 10.24
N GLN A 157 28.31 -13.29 11.10
CA GLN A 157 29.19 -13.11 12.27
C GLN A 157 29.07 -14.27 13.27
N GLU A 158 27.85 -14.75 13.52
CA GLU A 158 27.62 -15.91 14.38
C GLU A 158 28.26 -17.18 13.80
N GLU A 159 28.11 -17.43 12.50
CA GLU A 159 28.76 -18.54 11.79
C GLU A 159 30.28 -18.44 11.86
N ILE A 160 30.86 -17.26 11.62
CA ILE A 160 32.30 -17.04 11.71
C ILE A 160 32.78 -17.29 13.14
N ALA A 161 32.07 -16.81 14.16
CA ALA A 161 32.41 -17.04 15.55
C ALA A 161 32.35 -18.55 15.90
N HIS A 162 31.31 -19.25 15.43
CA HIS A 162 31.15 -20.68 15.61
C HIS A 162 32.27 -21.47 14.91
N ILE A 163 32.58 -21.16 13.66
CA ILE A 163 33.69 -21.79 12.91
C ILE A 163 35.01 -21.55 13.65
N LYS A 164 35.29 -20.32 14.09
CA LYS A 164 36.51 -20.02 14.85
C LYS A 164 36.59 -20.78 16.17
N LYS A 165 35.48 -20.90 16.88
CA LYS A 165 35.40 -21.64 18.15
C LYS A 165 35.74 -23.13 17.98
N TYR A 166 35.38 -23.73 16.84
CA TYR A 166 35.58 -25.15 16.56
C TYR A 166 36.66 -25.44 15.49
N ALA A 167 37.45 -24.44 15.09
CA ALA A 167 38.40 -24.58 13.98
C ALA A 167 39.50 -25.64 14.22
N LEU A 168 39.81 -25.94 15.48
CA LEU A 168 40.82 -26.92 15.88
C LEU A 168 40.23 -28.29 16.21
N GLN A 169 38.94 -28.52 15.94
CA GLN A 169 38.27 -29.77 16.25
C GLN A 169 38.99 -30.98 15.62
N ASP A 170 39.14 -30.98 14.29
CA ASP A 170 39.75 -32.09 13.55
C ASP A 170 41.19 -32.38 14.02
N PHE A 171 41.95 -31.32 14.31
CA PHE A 171 43.30 -31.45 14.87
C PHE A 171 43.28 -32.15 16.23
N PHE A 172 42.38 -31.75 17.13
CA PHE A 172 42.27 -32.41 18.43
C PHE A 172 41.77 -33.85 18.30
N GLU A 173 40.81 -34.15 17.41
CA GLU A 173 40.33 -35.51 17.17
C GLU A 173 41.45 -36.47 16.78
N GLU A 174 42.30 -36.08 15.82
CA GLU A 174 43.47 -36.87 15.41
C GLU A 174 44.52 -36.94 16.53
N PHE A 175 44.79 -35.82 17.20
CA PHE A 175 45.77 -35.77 18.29
C PHE A 175 45.39 -36.67 19.47
N LEU A 176 44.10 -36.76 19.79
CA LEU A 176 43.58 -37.61 20.86
C LEU A 176 43.80 -39.10 20.62
N LEU A 177 43.91 -39.55 19.37
CA LEU A 177 44.26 -40.94 19.05
C LEU A 177 45.69 -41.27 19.51
N VAL A 178 46.63 -40.34 19.29
CA VAL A 178 48.03 -40.47 19.74
C VAL A 178 48.11 -40.39 21.26
N LEU A 179 47.36 -39.46 21.87
CA LEU A 179 47.31 -39.31 23.33
C LEU A 179 46.81 -40.59 24.01
N ASN A 180 45.79 -41.25 23.44
CA ASN A 180 45.27 -42.51 23.95
C ASN A 180 46.34 -43.62 23.97
N ASN A 181 47.21 -43.68 22.96
CA ASN A 181 48.32 -44.64 22.97
C ASN A 181 49.34 -44.33 24.07
N LEU A 182 49.59 -43.05 24.34
CA LEU A 182 50.45 -42.62 25.44
C LEU A 182 49.83 -42.96 26.81
N GLU A 183 48.51 -42.80 26.98
CA GLU A 183 47.80 -43.24 28.19
C GLU A 183 47.92 -44.76 28.39
N VAL A 184 47.78 -45.56 27.32
CA VAL A 184 47.96 -47.01 27.39
C VAL A 184 49.41 -47.37 27.79
N ALA A 185 50.41 -46.69 27.22
CA ALA A 185 51.81 -46.91 27.56
C ALA A 185 52.15 -46.50 29.00
N ALA A 186 51.56 -45.41 29.50
CA ALA A 186 51.72 -44.99 30.89
C ALA A 186 51.09 -46.01 31.86
N ASN A 187 49.93 -46.58 31.51
CA ASN A 187 49.22 -47.53 32.35
C ASN A 187 49.82 -48.95 32.35
N SER A 188 50.41 -49.39 31.24
CA SER A 188 50.87 -50.78 31.07
C SER A 188 52.03 -51.15 32.00
N GLY A 189 52.89 -50.19 32.36
CA GLY A 189 54.03 -50.43 33.25
C GLY A 189 53.78 -50.12 34.72
N LEU A 190 52.58 -49.65 35.12
CA LEU A 190 52.27 -49.27 36.51
C LEU A 190 52.43 -50.45 37.49
N ASN A 191 52.11 -51.67 37.03
CA ASN A 191 52.21 -52.89 37.83
C ASN A 191 53.50 -53.68 37.56
N SER A 192 54.48 -53.10 36.85
CA SER A 192 55.76 -53.75 36.57
C SER A 192 56.59 -53.88 37.85
N THR A 193 57.27 -55.01 38.05
CA THR A 193 58.22 -55.22 39.15
C THR A 193 59.59 -54.60 38.88
N ASN A 194 59.85 -54.12 37.65
CA ASN A 194 61.12 -53.49 37.28
C ASN A 194 61.08 -51.97 37.58
N SER A 195 62.01 -51.52 38.44
CA SER A 195 62.13 -50.12 38.86
C SER A 195 62.38 -49.12 37.71
N GLU A 196 63.10 -49.51 36.66
CA GLU A 196 63.35 -48.64 35.50
C GLU A 196 62.06 -48.43 34.70
N VAL A 197 61.25 -49.47 34.54
CA VAL A 197 59.95 -49.40 33.86
C VAL A 197 58.98 -48.50 34.65
N GLN A 198 59.00 -48.57 35.98
CA GLN A 198 58.23 -47.67 36.84
C GLN A 198 58.70 -46.21 36.71
N ALA A 199 60.00 -45.96 36.55
CA ALA A 199 60.53 -44.61 36.33
C ALA A 199 60.04 -44.02 34.99
N TYR A 200 60.07 -44.81 33.90
CA TYR A 200 59.55 -44.38 32.60
C TYR A 200 58.04 -44.11 32.61
N THR A 201 57.25 -44.98 33.22
CA THR A 201 55.79 -44.78 33.32
C THR A 201 55.43 -43.53 34.12
N LYS A 202 56.16 -43.24 35.20
CA LYS A 202 56.02 -41.97 35.93
C LYS A 202 56.35 -40.77 35.04
N GLY A 203 57.39 -40.86 34.22
CA GLY A 203 57.72 -39.83 33.23
C GLY A 203 56.61 -39.60 32.21
N PHE A 204 56.02 -40.67 31.66
CA PHE A 204 54.87 -40.56 30.75
C PHE A 204 53.64 -39.95 31.42
N ALA A 205 53.35 -40.32 32.67
CA ALA A 205 52.25 -39.72 33.44
C ALA A 205 52.46 -38.21 33.65
N MET A 206 53.70 -37.76 33.90
CA MET A 206 54.01 -36.33 33.99
C MET A 206 53.81 -35.60 32.64
N LEU A 207 54.13 -36.25 31.52
CA LEU A 207 53.89 -35.69 30.19
C LEU A 207 52.39 -35.58 29.91
N LEU A 208 51.62 -36.63 30.22
CA LEU A 208 50.15 -36.65 30.08
C LEU A 208 49.51 -35.49 30.86
N ASN A 209 49.89 -35.28 32.11
CA ASN A 209 49.39 -34.16 32.92
C ASN A 209 49.70 -32.78 32.29
N LYS A 210 50.88 -32.62 31.67
CA LYS A 210 51.22 -31.38 30.96
C LYS A 210 50.39 -31.20 29.69
N ILE A 211 50.16 -32.27 28.93
CA ILE A 211 49.31 -32.24 27.74
C ILE A 211 47.87 -31.90 28.12
N GLU A 212 47.35 -32.50 29.20
CA GLU A 212 46.01 -32.19 29.71
C GLU A 212 45.86 -30.72 30.12
N LEU A 213 46.88 -30.14 30.75
CA LEU A 213 46.88 -28.71 31.07
C LEU A 213 46.82 -27.86 29.79
N ILE A 214 47.59 -28.23 28.76
CA ILE A 214 47.56 -27.54 27.46
C ILE A 214 46.16 -27.66 26.83
N LEU A 215 45.59 -28.86 26.78
CA LEU A 215 44.25 -29.11 26.27
C LEU A 215 43.19 -28.26 27.00
N SER A 216 43.30 -28.14 28.32
CA SER A 216 42.39 -27.32 29.13
C SER A 216 42.43 -25.83 28.77
N ASN A 217 43.60 -25.29 28.42
CA ASN A 217 43.74 -23.91 27.96
C ASN A 217 43.00 -23.64 26.64
N TYR A 218 42.81 -24.68 25.83
CA TYR A 218 42.00 -24.65 24.60
C TYR A 218 40.56 -25.13 24.84
N ASN A 219 40.11 -25.23 26.09
CA ASN A 219 38.78 -25.70 26.48
C ASN A 219 38.46 -27.14 26.03
N VAL A 220 39.49 -27.96 25.84
CA VAL A 220 39.34 -29.40 25.66
C VAL A 220 39.34 -30.04 27.04
N THR A 221 38.24 -30.70 27.40
CA THR A 221 38.04 -31.29 28.73
C THR A 221 37.64 -32.76 28.62
N LYS A 222 38.07 -33.56 29.61
CA LYS A 222 37.77 -34.99 29.65
C LYS A 222 36.32 -35.24 30.04
N ILE A 223 35.71 -36.24 29.42
CA ILE A 223 34.44 -36.86 29.81
C ILE A 223 34.83 -38.10 30.59
N THR A 224 34.60 -38.08 31.90
CA THR A 224 34.98 -39.16 32.83
C THR A 224 33.73 -39.70 33.53
N PRO A 225 33.02 -40.64 32.88
CA PRO A 225 31.79 -41.20 33.44
C PRO A 225 32.12 -41.99 34.72
N LEU A 226 31.25 -41.91 35.71
CA LEU A 226 31.42 -42.69 36.94
C LEU A 226 30.86 -44.10 36.76
N VAL A 227 31.53 -45.07 37.38
CA VAL A 227 30.99 -46.44 37.44
C VAL A 227 29.70 -46.42 38.28
N GLY A 228 28.60 -46.88 37.71
CA GLY A 228 27.25 -46.84 38.27
C GLY A 228 26.39 -45.67 37.77
N GLU A 229 26.96 -44.71 37.02
CA GLU A 229 26.20 -43.64 36.37
C GLU A 229 25.33 -44.19 35.23
N ILE A 230 24.21 -43.54 34.94
CA ILE A 230 23.33 -43.93 33.82
C ILE A 230 24.01 -43.55 32.50
N PHE A 231 23.95 -44.45 31.53
CA PHE A 231 24.45 -44.20 30.18
C PHE A 231 23.74 -42.99 29.52
N ASP A 232 24.51 -42.16 28.80
CA ASP A 232 24.01 -40.99 28.07
C ASP A 232 24.56 -41.03 26.64
N ALA A 233 23.66 -41.20 25.67
CA ALA A 233 24.01 -41.34 24.26
C ALA A 233 24.66 -40.07 23.66
N ASN A 234 24.52 -38.91 24.29
CA ASN A 234 25.13 -37.66 23.80
C ASN A 234 26.64 -37.61 24.03
N VAL A 235 27.14 -38.28 25.07
CA VAL A 235 28.54 -38.19 25.53
C VAL A 235 29.24 -39.55 25.66
N HIS A 236 28.48 -40.65 25.68
CA HIS A 236 28.97 -42.01 25.87
C HIS A 236 28.69 -42.86 24.64
N GLN A 237 29.61 -43.77 24.32
CA GLN A 237 29.44 -44.79 23.30
C GLN A 237 29.61 -46.18 23.92
N ILE A 238 28.65 -47.07 23.67
CA ILE A 238 28.67 -48.43 24.21
C ILE A 238 29.75 -49.24 23.47
N PHE A 239 30.74 -49.72 24.20
CA PHE A 239 31.73 -50.67 23.70
C PHE A 239 31.19 -52.11 23.72
N GLU A 240 30.55 -52.49 24.83
CA GLU A 240 30.04 -53.83 25.07
C GLU A 240 28.89 -53.78 26.09
N LEU A 241 27.93 -54.69 25.96
CA LEU A 241 26.89 -54.93 26.96
C LEU A 241 27.29 -56.15 27.79
N GLN A 242 27.24 -56.03 29.12
CA GLN A 242 27.60 -57.11 30.03
C GLN A 242 26.50 -57.30 31.09
N ASP A 243 26.26 -58.56 31.45
CA ASP A 243 25.39 -58.91 32.57
C ASP A 243 26.17 -58.81 33.90
N ALA A 244 25.77 -57.90 34.77
CA ALA A 244 26.25 -57.74 36.14
C ALA A 244 25.09 -57.46 37.10
N ASP A 245 25.36 -57.53 38.41
CA ASP A 245 24.35 -57.28 39.46
C ASP A 245 24.26 -55.78 39.77
N LYS A 246 23.94 -54.98 38.75
CA LYS A 246 23.80 -53.52 38.83
C LYS A 246 22.54 -53.03 38.12
N GLN A 247 22.21 -51.76 38.30
CA GLN A 247 21.07 -51.12 37.66
C GLN A 247 21.17 -51.22 36.13
N LYS A 248 20.04 -51.52 35.47
CA LYS A 248 19.94 -51.56 34.01
C LYS A 248 20.42 -50.25 33.36
N ASP A 249 21.11 -50.35 32.23
CA ASP A 249 21.67 -49.22 31.47
C ASP A 249 22.71 -48.37 32.24
N SER A 250 23.21 -48.89 33.37
CA SER A 250 24.30 -48.24 34.13
C SER A 250 25.69 -48.61 33.59
N ILE A 251 26.63 -47.68 33.74
CA ILE A 251 28.02 -47.83 33.32
C ILE A 251 28.73 -48.78 34.29
N LEU A 252 29.14 -49.94 33.80
CA LEU A 252 29.89 -50.93 34.57
C LEU A 252 31.38 -50.59 34.63
N LYS A 253 31.94 -50.12 33.50
CA LYS A 253 33.35 -49.76 33.37
C LYS A 253 33.57 -48.77 32.25
N VAL A 254 34.51 -47.85 32.42
CA VAL A 254 35.01 -46.98 31.35
C VAL A 254 36.23 -47.65 30.71
N LYS A 255 36.15 -47.88 29.40
CA LYS A 255 37.22 -48.49 28.59
C LYS A 255 38.18 -47.44 28.02
N SER A 256 37.65 -46.31 27.55
CA SER A 256 38.43 -45.18 27.06
C SER A 256 37.73 -43.88 27.44
N ILE A 257 38.52 -42.90 27.85
CA ILE A 257 38.03 -41.58 28.27
C ILE A 257 37.57 -40.81 27.03
N GLY A 258 36.47 -40.07 27.17
CA GLY A 258 35.96 -39.16 26.14
C GLY A 258 36.51 -37.74 26.30
N TYR A 259 36.30 -36.88 25.30
CA TYR A 259 36.72 -35.50 25.30
C TYR A 259 35.66 -34.61 24.66
N LYS A 260 35.50 -33.40 25.20
CA LYS A 260 34.69 -32.32 24.62
C LYS A 260 35.55 -31.08 24.38
N LEU A 261 35.34 -30.43 23.24
CA LEU A 261 35.87 -29.11 22.92
C LEU A 261 34.76 -28.09 23.18
N HIS A 262 34.97 -27.22 24.17
CA HIS A 262 33.91 -26.38 24.70
C HIS A 262 32.69 -27.22 25.13
N ASP A 263 31.57 -27.07 24.44
CA ASP A 263 30.31 -27.79 24.63
C ASP A 263 30.11 -28.96 23.67
N ARG A 264 30.96 -29.12 22.64
CA ARG A 264 30.83 -30.17 21.63
C ARG A 264 31.66 -31.40 22.00
N VAL A 265 31.06 -32.58 21.96
CA VAL A 265 31.78 -33.86 22.11
C VAL A 265 32.58 -34.13 20.84
N ILE A 266 33.89 -34.25 20.98
CA ILE A 266 34.83 -34.55 19.87
C ILE A 266 35.27 -36.02 19.88
N LYS A 267 35.21 -36.66 21.06
CA LYS A 267 35.41 -38.10 21.21
C LYS A 267 34.50 -38.60 22.33
N PRO A 268 33.56 -39.52 22.09
CA PRO A 268 32.73 -40.04 23.17
C PRO A 268 33.54 -40.95 24.10
N ALA A 269 33.11 -41.06 25.37
CA ALA A 269 33.69 -42.03 26.28
C ALA A 269 33.21 -43.44 25.93
N LEU A 270 34.13 -44.39 25.78
CA LEU A 270 33.79 -45.79 25.51
C LEU A 270 33.51 -46.50 26.82
N VAL A 271 32.30 -47.02 26.98
CA VAL A 271 31.82 -47.61 28.24
C VAL A 271 31.24 -49.01 28.02
N ILE A 272 31.38 -49.85 29.05
CA ILE A 272 30.69 -51.14 29.15
C ILE A 272 29.45 -50.90 29.99
N VAL A 273 28.28 -51.30 29.48
CA VAL A 273 26.98 -50.97 30.09
C VAL A 273 26.26 -52.25 30.50
N GLN A 274 25.50 -52.16 31.58
CA GLN A 274 24.62 -53.23 32.05
C GLN A 274 23.51 -53.50 31.03
N LYS A 275 23.32 -54.76 30.67
CA LYS A 275 22.22 -55.21 29.79
C LYS A 275 20.83 -55.06 30.43
#